data_AF-A0A1V4RDH0-F1
#
_entry.id   AF-A0A1V4RDH0-F1
#
_cell.length_a   1.000
_cell.length_b   1.000
_cell.length_c   1.000
_cell.angle_alpha   90.00
_cell.angle_beta   90.00
_cell.angle_gamma   90.00
#
_symmetry.space_group_name_H-M   'P 1'
#
loop_
_entity.id
_entity.type
_entity.pdbx_description
1 polymer ?
#
loop_
_entity_poly.entity_id
_entity_poly.type
_entity_poly.pdbx_seq_one_letter_code
_entity_poly.pdbx_strand_id
1 'polypeptide(L)'
;CIGCGKCVEVCPRGLFELIAFDKNTPVYYVACSNKDKGIEVKNVCSYGCIGCGICAKVNDSPFVVRNNLSRVDREKTSSVNALETAAGKCPTKCIIKSNG
;
A
#
# COMPACT_ATOMS: atom_id res chain seq x y z
N CYS A 1 3.52 -7.69 18.20
CA CYS A 1 3.01 -8.62 17.17
C CYS A 1 3.99 -9.80 17.11
N ILE A 2 3.51 -11.05 17.20
CA ILE A 2 4.36 -12.24 17.01
C ILE A 2 4.12 -12.93 15.65
N GLY A 3 3.36 -12.28 14.76
CA GLY A 3 3.00 -12.87 13.47
C GLY A 3 2.00 -14.01 13.51
N CYS A 4 1.24 -14.19 14.61
CA CYS A 4 0.31 -15.33 14.76
C CYS A 4 -0.95 -15.27 13.89
N GLY A 5 -1.19 -14.19 13.14
CA GLY A 5 -2.30 -14.10 12.18
C GLY A 5 -3.70 -13.92 12.76
N LYS A 6 -3.92 -14.13 14.07
CA LYS A 6 -5.26 -14.02 14.69
C LYS A 6 -5.95 -12.69 14.41
N CYS A 7 -5.22 -11.56 14.39
CA CYS A 7 -5.80 -10.25 14.05
C CYS A 7 -6.32 -10.17 12.61
N VAL A 8 -5.70 -10.88 11.67
CA VAL A 8 -6.13 -10.98 10.27
C VAL A 8 -7.41 -11.80 10.19
N GLU A 9 -7.43 -12.96 10.84
CA GLU A 9 -8.56 -13.91 10.80
C GLU A 9 -9.84 -13.34 11.41
N VAL A 10 -9.75 -12.71 12.59
CA VAL A 10 -10.93 -12.24 13.31
C VAL A 10 -11.52 -10.94 12.77
N CYS A 11 -10.84 -10.25 11.85
CA CYS A 11 -11.28 -8.94 11.36
C CYS A 11 -12.30 -9.12 10.22
N PRO A 12 -13.61 -8.90 10.44
CA PRO A 12 -14.62 -9.08 9.39
C PRO A 12 -14.49 -8.07 8.24
N ARG A 13 -13.72 -6.99 8.46
CA ARG A 13 -13.46 -5.94 7.49
C ARG A 13 -12.24 -6.22 6.60
N GLY A 14 -11.45 -7.25 6.91
CA GLY A 14 -10.23 -7.59 6.16
C GLY A 14 -9.22 -6.44 6.10
N LEU A 15 -9.02 -5.73 7.23
CA LEU A 15 -8.13 -4.56 7.29
C LEU A 15 -6.65 -4.92 7.45
N PHE A 16 -6.36 -6.12 7.92
CA PHE A 16 -5.01 -6.56 8.24
C PHE A 16 -4.56 -7.65 7.28
N GLU A 17 -3.25 -7.76 7.10
CA GLU A 17 -2.61 -8.83 6.35
C GLU A 17 -1.26 -9.14 7.00
N LEU A 18 -0.82 -10.39 6.90
CA LEU A 18 0.54 -10.76 7.30
C LEU A 18 1.48 -10.51 6.12
N ILE A 19 2.60 -9.86 6.42
CA ILE A 19 3.65 -9.61 5.46
C ILE A 19 4.91 -10.27 6.01
N ALA A 20 5.59 -11.05 5.17
CA ALA A 20 6.88 -11.61 5.52
C ALA A 20 7.85 -10.45 5.80
N PHE A 21 8.52 -10.53 6.95
CA PHE A 21 9.46 -9.51 7.39
C PHE A 21 10.88 -10.00 7.15
N ASP A 22 11.68 -9.19 6.45
CA ASP A 22 13.11 -9.40 6.23
C ASP A 22 13.85 -8.15 6.69
N LYS A 23 14.85 -8.33 7.56
CA LYS A 23 15.66 -7.23 8.11
C LYS A 23 16.47 -6.50 7.04
N ASN A 24 16.74 -7.15 5.91
CA ASN A 24 17.56 -6.59 4.84
C ASN A 24 16.72 -5.92 3.75
N THR A 25 15.40 -6.14 3.75
CA THR A 25 14.51 -5.70 2.67
C THR A 25 13.39 -4.82 3.23
N PRO A 26 13.34 -3.52 2.89
CA PRO A 26 12.29 -2.63 3.36
C PRO A 26 10.92 -3.04 2.81
N VAL A 27 9.90 -2.97 3.67
CA VAL A 27 8.53 -3.29 3.28
C VAL A 27 7.81 -1.99 2.93
N TYR A 28 7.17 -1.97 1.76
CA TYR A 28 6.29 -0.88 1.35
C TYR A 28 4.83 -1.34 1.41
N TYR A 29 3.95 -0.47 1.90
CA TYR A 29 2.51 -0.73 1.92
C TYR A 29 1.71 0.56 1.72
N VAL A 30 0.45 0.40 1.31
CA VAL A 30 -0.50 1.51 1.19
C VAL A 30 -1.29 1.61 2.49
N ALA A 31 -1.11 2.70 3.24
CA ALA A 31 -1.75 2.92 4.54
C ALA A 31 -3.26 3.25 4.46
N CYS A 32 -3.79 3.42 3.24
CA CYS A 32 -5.21 3.71 3.02
C CYS A 32 -6.04 2.41 2.87
N SER A 33 -7.24 2.39 3.45
CA SER A 33 -8.24 1.33 3.28
C SER A 33 -9.56 1.80 2.66
N ASN A 34 -9.71 3.11 2.40
CA ASN A 34 -10.92 3.66 1.79
C ASN A 34 -10.97 3.35 0.28
N LYS A 35 -12.12 2.85 -0.18
CA LYS A 35 -12.43 2.45 -1.57
C LYS A 35 -13.34 3.45 -2.30
N ASP A 36 -13.73 4.53 -1.61
CA ASP A 36 -14.53 5.63 -2.16
C ASP A 36 -13.76 6.37 -3.28
N LYS A 37 -14.43 7.26 -4.00
CA LYS A 37 -13.76 8.06 -5.03
C LYS A 37 -12.77 9.01 -4.39
N GLY A 38 -11.66 9.30 -5.08
CA GLY A 38 -10.57 10.10 -4.51
C GLY A 38 -10.97 11.48 -3.97
N ILE A 39 -12.04 12.09 -4.49
CA ILE A 39 -12.58 13.35 -3.95
C ILE A 39 -13.27 13.15 -2.59
N GLU A 40 -14.04 12.07 -2.44
CA GLU A 40 -14.71 11.70 -1.19
C GLU A 40 -13.67 11.32 -0.13
N VAL A 41 -12.65 10.57 -0.54
CA VAL A 41 -11.51 10.24 0.34
C VAL A 41 -10.85 11.50 0.86
N LYS A 42 -10.57 12.48 -0.02
CA LYS A 42 -9.91 13.75 0.39
C LYS A 42 -10.77 14.58 1.35
N ASN A 43 -12.09 14.50 1.26
CA ASN A 43 -12.98 15.21 2.17
C ASN A 43 -12.87 14.69 3.62
N VAL A 44 -12.49 13.41 3.80
CA VAL A 44 -12.38 12.79 5.14
C VAL A 44 -10.94 12.51 5.57
N CYS A 45 -9.99 12.43 4.62
CA CYS A 45 -8.60 12.11 4.88
C CYS A 45 -7.69 12.74 3.82
N SER A 46 -6.93 13.77 4.20
CA SER A 46 -5.96 14.46 3.34
C SER A 46 -4.80 13.56 2.89
N TYR A 47 -4.50 12.51 3.65
CA TYR A 47 -3.45 11.52 3.36
C TYR A 47 -3.99 10.25 2.67
N GLY A 48 -5.28 10.20 2.33
CA GLY A 48 -5.89 9.01 1.75
C GLY A 48 -5.39 8.72 0.32
N CYS A 49 -5.43 7.46 -0.08
CA CYS A 49 -5.18 7.09 -1.48
C CYS A 49 -6.35 7.59 -2.34
N ILE A 50 -6.04 8.30 -3.43
CA ILE A 50 -7.05 8.85 -4.34
C ILE A 50 -7.20 8.07 -5.65
N GLY A 51 -6.62 6.87 -5.73
CA GLY A 51 -6.75 6.02 -6.92
C GLY A 51 -6.10 6.55 -8.21
N CYS A 52 -5.19 7.53 -8.13
CA CYS A 52 -4.64 8.21 -9.32
C CYS A 52 -3.80 7.33 -10.27
N GLY A 53 -3.35 6.15 -9.83
CA GLY A 53 -2.58 5.21 -10.67
C GLY A 53 -1.12 5.57 -10.93
N ILE A 54 -0.59 6.70 -10.44
CA ILE A 54 0.80 7.12 -10.70
C ILE A 54 1.80 6.07 -10.21
N CYS A 55 1.57 5.49 -9.03
CA CYS A 55 2.43 4.42 -8.48
C CYS A 55 2.43 3.17 -9.37
N ALA A 56 1.29 2.78 -9.94
CA ALA A 56 1.17 1.61 -10.82
C ALA A 56 1.82 1.81 -12.20
N LYS A 57 2.01 3.07 -12.62
CA LYS A 57 2.67 3.43 -13.90
C LYS A 57 4.19 3.49 -13.79
N VAL A 58 4.77 3.39 -12.60
CA VAL A 58 6.23 3.30 -12.43
C VAL A 58 6.68 1.97 -13.03
N ASN A 59 7.79 1.98 -13.79
CA ASN A 59 8.33 0.76 -14.38
C ASN A 59 8.68 -0.26 -13.27
N ASP A 60 8.38 -1.54 -13.52
CA ASP A 60 8.62 -2.62 -12.56
C ASP A 60 7.88 -2.45 -11.20
N SER A 61 6.84 -1.62 -11.17
CA SER A 61 6.09 -1.34 -9.94
C SER A 61 5.14 -2.49 -9.58
N PRO A 62 5.12 -2.95 -8.30
CA PRO A 62 4.17 -3.95 -7.84
C PRO A 62 2.83 -3.32 -7.47
N PHE A 63 2.68 -1.99 -7.52
CA PHE A 63 1.44 -1.34 -7.14
C PHE A 63 0.35 -1.55 -8.19
N VAL A 64 -0.82 -2.00 -7.75
CA VAL A 64 -2.02 -2.16 -8.58
C VAL A 64 -3.15 -1.33 -7.98
N VAL A 65 -3.86 -0.59 -8.83
CA VAL A 65 -5.05 0.17 -8.40
C VAL A 65 -6.29 -0.63 -8.76
N ARG A 66 -7.11 -0.97 -7.76
CA ARG A 66 -8.42 -1.62 -7.93
C ARG A 66 -9.43 -0.93 -7.01
N ASN A 67 -10.64 -0.67 -7.51
CA ASN A 67 -11.70 0.00 -6.74
C ASN A 67 -11.24 1.31 -6.10
N ASN A 68 -10.64 2.21 -6.89
CA ASN A 68 -10.13 3.52 -6.46
C ASN A 68 -9.01 3.49 -5.40
N LEU A 69 -8.47 2.31 -5.08
CA LEU A 69 -7.47 2.13 -4.04
C LEU A 69 -6.24 1.39 -4.54
N SER A 70 -5.06 1.91 -4.23
CA SER A 70 -3.79 1.23 -4.52
C SER A 70 -3.51 0.11 -3.51
N ARG A 71 -2.96 -1.00 -3.99
CA ARG A 71 -2.47 -2.14 -3.21
C ARG A 71 -1.16 -2.63 -3.79
N VAL A 72 -0.33 -3.26 -2.96
CA VAL A 72 0.90 -3.91 -3.40
C VAL A 72 0.55 -5.33 -3.81
N ASP A 73 0.84 -5.67 -5.07
CA ASP A 73 0.82 -7.03 -5.56
C ASP A 73 2.11 -7.74 -5.12
N ARG A 74 1.99 -8.60 -4.10
CA ARG A 74 3.16 -9.28 -3.50
C ARG A 74 3.63 -10.49 -4.28
N GLU A 75 2.89 -10.91 -5.30
CA GLU A 75 3.33 -11.98 -6.20
C GLU A 75 4.30 -11.44 -7.26
N LYS A 76 4.33 -10.12 -7.47
CA LYS A 76 5.26 -9.47 -8.38
C LYS A 76 6.59 -9.17 -7.68
N THR A 77 7.66 -9.63 -8.31
CA THR A 77 9.00 -9.18 -7.99
C THR A 77 9.19 -7.75 -8.47
N SER A 78 9.71 -6.89 -7.61
CA SER A 78 9.99 -5.50 -7.94
C SER A 78 11.28 -5.05 -7.26
N SER A 79 12.02 -4.18 -7.93
CA SER A 79 13.21 -3.56 -7.36
C SER A 79 12.84 -2.55 -6.24
N VAL A 80 13.74 -2.41 -5.24
CA VAL A 80 13.60 -1.41 -4.17
C VAL A 80 13.51 0.01 -4.75
N ASN A 81 14.23 0.28 -5.84
CA ASN A 81 14.18 1.58 -6.52
C ASN A 81 12.79 1.87 -7.13
N ALA A 82 12.13 0.86 -7.72
CA ALA A 82 10.77 1.03 -8.24
C ALA A 82 9.78 1.37 -7.10
N LEU A 83 9.90 0.69 -5.96
CA LEU A 83 9.11 0.96 -4.77
C LEU A 83 9.34 2.36 -4.20
N GLU A 84 10.61 2.79 -4.07
CA GLU A 84 10.98 4.13 -3.62
C GLU A 84 10.46 5.22 -4.56
N THR A 85 10.62 5.02 -5.87
CA THR A 85 10.13 5.94 -6.89
C THR A 85 8.61 6.06 -6.84
N ALA A 86 7.89 4.94 -6.70
CA ALA A 86 6.44 4.93 -6.59
C ALA A 86 5.95 5.62 -5.30
N ALA A 87 6.63 5.40 -4.18
CA ALA A 87 6.34 6.06 -2.91
C ALA A 87 6.57 7.59 -3.00
N GLY A 88 7.71 8.01 -3.57
CA GLY A 88 8.05 9.43 -3.73
C GLY A 88 7.11 10.19 -4.67
N LYS A 89 6.57 9.53 -5.70
CA LYS A 89 5.60 10.12 -6.63
C LYS A 89 4.17 10.15 -6.09
N CYS A 90 3.89 9.56 -4.93
CA CYS A 90 2.55 9.55 -4.36
C CYS A 90 2.16 10.95 -3.84
N PRO A 91 1.15 11.63 -4.43
CA PRO A 91 0.82 13.00 -4.06
C PRO A 91 0.29 13.11 -2.61
N THR A 92 -0.36 12.06 -2.10
CA THR A 92 -0.89 12.02 -0.73
C THR A 92 0.05 11.35 0.26
N LYS A 93 1.22 10.87 -0.21
CA LYS A 93 2.24 10.20 0.61
C LYS A 93 1.69 9.02 1.42
N CYS A 94 0.67 8.34 0.89
CA CYS A 94 0.00 7.22 1.57
C CYS A 94 0.72 5.88 1.40
N ILE A 95 1.86 5.86 0.68
CA ILE A 95 2.73 4.70 0.52
C ILE A 95 3.84 4.83 1.55
N ILE A 96 3.87 3.93 2.53
CA ILE A 96 4.76 4.00 3.69
C ILE A 96 5.85 2.94 3.56
N LYS A 97 7.10 3.35 3.83
CA LYS A 97 8.26 2.48 4.01
C LYS A 97 8.34 2.07 5.48
N SER A 98 8.34 0.77 5.76
CA SER A 98 8.66 0.20 7.07
C SER A 98 10.03 -0.47 7.00
N ASN A 99 10.92 -0.07 7.89
CA ASN A 99 12.30 -0.57 7.93
C ASN A 99 12.50 -1.71 8.94
N GLY A 100 11.43 -2.14 9.63
CA GLY A 100 11.56 -3.07 10.76
C GLY A 100 12.01 -2.42 12.04
#